data_AF-A0A972CPE1-F1
#
_entry.id   AF-A0A972CPE1-F1
#
_cell.length_a   1.000
_cell.length_b   1.000
_cell.length_c   1.000
_cell.angle_alpha   90.00
_cell.angle_beta   90.00
_cell.angle_gamma   90.00
#
_symmetry.space_group_name_H-M   'P 1'
#
loop_
_entity.id
_entity.type
_entity.pdbx_description
1 polymer ?
#
loop_
_entity_poly.entity_id
_entity_poly.type
_entity_poly.pdbx_seq_one_letter_code
_entity_poly.pdbx_strand_id
1 'polypeptide(L)'
;MSDRNGTIFRKEHKTMDVLAIGLIYLLTLGAGFVMQSLTRLSPWVNLGLSFLMVLILPPNWSLGLAAGIWIGCAFFTFNPELDRLELLRGFSWMKVFLSSLWTFSGFLLTLCLLWKLKISGYMVVSQREFLAWAFLGLIEVCQYRIIAKLSSSLHRIPLGYGMAFFNFLMLLYWLYPLGIPVMAMVLVTLVIINPLLLIFVDLPVGTGGDPYLRRNG
;
A
#
# COMPACT_ATOMS: atom_id res chain seq x y z
N MET A 1 -2.49 -5.31 52.17
CA MET A 1 -3.00 -6.07 51.01
C MET A 1 -4.06 -5.22 50.30
N SER A 2 -3.67 -4.28 49.45
CA SER A 2 -4.62 -3.40 48.73
C SER A 2 -4.03 -2.89 47.40
N ASP A 3 -3.36 -3.76 46.64
CA ASP A 3 -2.74 -3.41 45.33
C ASP A 3 -3.26 -4.24 44.15
N ARG A 4 -4.07 -5.29 44.40
CA ARG A 4 -4.57 -6.16 43.32
C ARG A 4 -5.80 -5.62 42.60
N ASN A 5 -6.63 -4.79 43.24
CA ASN A 5 -7.86 -4.28 42.60
C ASN A 5 -7.59 -3.10 41.65
N GLY A 6 -6.58 -2.27 41.92
CA GLY A 6 -6.22 -1.14 41.04
C GLY A 6 -5.54 -1.58 39.73
N THR A 7 -4.87 -2.73 39.72
CA THR A 7 -4.21 -3.27 38.53
C THR A 7 -5.16 -3.99 37.58
N ILE A 8 -6.24 -4.58 38.08
CA ILE A 8 -7.27 -5.26 37.27
C ILE A 8 -8.15 -4.22 36.58
N PHE A 9 -8.65 -3.21 37.29
CA PHE A 9 -9.48 -2.14 36.72
C PHE A 9 -8.75 -1.34 35.63
N ARG A 10 -7.45 -1.09 35.82
CA ARG A 10 -6.60 -0.38 34.84
C ARG A 10 -6.26 -1.23 33.62
N LYS A 11 -6.26 -2.57 33.75
CA LYS A 11 -6.12 -3.49 32.62
C LYS A 11 -7.40 -3.53 31.80
N GLU A 12 -8.57 -3.71 32.44
CA GLU A 12 -9.86 -3.81 31.77
C GLU A 12 -10.21 -2.56 30.97
N HIS A 13 -9.98 -1.37 31.53
CA HIS A 13 -10.21 -0.11 30.81
C HIS A 13 -9.31 0.00 29.57
N LYS A 14 -8.05 -0.43 29.68
CA LYS A 14 -7.08 -0.42 28.58
C LYS A 14 -7.39 -1.46 27.49
N THR A 15 -8.05 -2.58 27.83
CA THR A 15 -8.50 -3.58 26.83
C THR A 15 -9.77 -3.15 26.09
N MET A 16 -10.70 -2.46 26.75
CA MET A 16 -11.91 -1.94 26.09
C MET A 16 -11.57 -0.87 25.03
N ASP A 17 -10.55 -0.04 25.29
CA ASP A 17 -10.08 0.96 24.33
C ASP A 17 -9.49 0.33 23.06
N VAL A 18 -8.77 -0.79 23.17
CA VAL A 18 -8.16 -1.48 22.02
C VAL A 18 -9.22 -2.11 21.12
N LEU A 19 -10.26 -2.71 21.70
CA LEU A 19 -11.38 -3.28 20.94
C LEU A 19 -12.15 -2.18 20.20
N ALA A 20 -12.42 -1.05 20.85
CA ALA A 20 -13.09 0.08 20.22
C ALA A 20 -12.27 0.67 19.06
N ILE A 21 -10.95 0.81 19.24
CA ILE A 21 -10.04 1.28 18.18
C ILE A 21 -10.01 0.28 17.02
N GLY A 22 -9.95 -1.02 17.30
CA GLY A 22 -10.02 -2.08 16.28
C GLY A 22 -11.32 -2.05 15.48
N LEU A 23 -12.46 -1.85 16.16
CA LEU A 23 -13.76 -1.70 15.52
C LEU A 23 -13.81 -0.45 14.62
N ILE A 24 -13.27 0.68 15.07
CA ILE A 24 -13.18 1.91 14.26
C ILE A 24 -12.36 1.66 13.00
N TYR A 25 -11.24 0.96 13.08
CA TYR A 25 -10.45 0.60 11.90
C TYR A 25 -11.22 -0.29 10.93
N LEU A 26 -11.91 -1.32 11.43
CA LEU A 26 -12.72 -2.20 10.58
C LEU A 26 -13.87 -1.47 9.91
N LEU A 27 -14.56 -0.58 10.63
CA LEU A 27 -15.66 0.23 10.09
C LEU A 27 -15.16 1.21 9.03
N THR A 28 -14.05 1.90 9.29
CA THR A 28 -13.47 2.87 8.35
C THR A 28 -12.86 2.17 7.13
N LEU A 29 -12.30 0.98 7.30
CA LEU A 29 -11.88 0.11 6.20
C LEU A 29 -13.06 -0.33 5.33
N GLY A 30 -14.14 -0.82 5.94
CA GLY A 30 -15.36 -1.17 5.23
C GLY A 30 -15.97 0.03 4.49
N ALA A 31 -16.00 1.20 5.12
CA ALA A 31 -16.48 2.43 4.50
C ALA A 31 -15.64 2.82 3.27
N GLY A 32 -14.31 2.73 3.38
CA GLY A 32 -13.40 3.00 2.26
C GLY A 32 -13.61 2.02 1.10
N PHE A 33 -13.79 0.74 1.43
CA PHE A 33 -14.08 -0.30 0.45
C PHE A 33 -15.40 -0.07 -0.29
N VAL A 34 -16.46 0.27 0.45
CA VAL A 34 -17.79 0.56 -0.13
C VAL A 34 -17.72 1.82 -0.99
N MET A 35 -17.08 2.89 -0.50
CA MET A 35 -16.89 4.13 -1.24
C MET A 35 -16.21 3.86 -2.58
N GLN A 36 -15.11 3.11 -2.58
CA GLN A 36 -14.40 2.78 -3.81
C GLN A 36 -15.23 1.88 -4.74
N SER A 37 -16.00 0.93 -4.18
CA SER A 37 -16.86 0.04 -4.96
C SER A 37 -17.99 0.77 -5.67
N LEU A 38 -18.54 1.82 -5.05
CA LEU A 38 -19.59 2.68 -5.62
C LEU A 38 -19.05 3.70 -6.63
N THR A 39 -17.98 4.39 -6.27
CA THR A 39 -17.43 5.51 -7.07
C THR A 39 -16.48 5.04 -8.17
N ARG A 40 -15.85 3.88 -8.02
CA ARG A 40 -14.90 3.26 -8.96
C ARG A 40 -13.81 4.23 -9.42
N LEU A 41 -13.27 5.00 -8.48
CA LEU A 41 -12.26 6.01 -8.78
C LEU A 41 -11.02 5.36 -9.40
N SER A 42 -10.41 6.09 -10.34
CA SER A 42 -9.15 5.68 -10.95
C SER A 42 -8.03 5.66 -9.90
N PRO A 43 -6.98 4.85 -10.12
CA PRO A 43 -5.84 4.79 -9.20
C PRO A 43 -5.26 6.18 -8.89
N TRP A 44 -5.13 7.05 -9.90
CA TRP A 44 -4.65 8.44 -9.80
C TRP A 44 -5.46 9.28 -8.83
N VAL A 45 -6.79 9.22 -8.93
CA VAL A 45 -7.68 9.94 -8.03
C VAL A 45 -7.59 9.36 -6.63
N ASN A 46 -7.47 8.04 -6.48
CA ASN A 46 -7.32 7.40 -5.19
C ASN A 46 -6.04 7.78 -4.46
N LEU A 47 -4.92 7.91 -5.16
CA LEU A 47 -3.69 8.40 -4.57
C LEU A 47 -3.85 9.82 -4.03
N GLY A 48 -4.39 10.74 -4.85
CA GLY A 48 -4.63 12.13 -4.42
C GLY A 48 -5.61 12.23 -3.24
N LEU A 49 -6.71 11.48 -3.30
CA LEU A 49 -7.71 11.40 -2.23
C LEU A 49 -7.10 10.81 -0.94
N SER A 50 -6.21 9.82 -1.06
CA SER A 50 -5.53 9.24 0.10
C SER A 50 -4.62 10.26 0.80
N PHE A 51 -3.86 11.06 0.05
CA PHE A 51 -3.09 12.16 0.63
C PHE A 51 -4.00 13.17 1.33
N LEU A 52 -5.10 13.57 0.69
CA LEU A 52 -6.06 14.50 1.27
C LEU A 52 -6.67 13.95 2.56
N MET A 53 -7.06 12.68 2.58
CA MET A 53 -7.60 11.98 3.76
C MET A 53 -6.58 11.91 4.89
N VAL A 54 -5.32 11.56 4.59
CA VAL A 54 -4.24 11.52 5.59
C VAL A 54 -3.97 12.90 6.17
N LEU A 55 -4.16 13.99 5.42
CA LEU A 55 -3.99 15.34 5.94
C LEU A 55 -5.18 15.78 6.81
N ILE A 56 -6.41 15.60 6.33
CA ILE A 56 -7.61 16.18 6.95
C ILE A 56 -8.17 15.31 8.09
N LEU A 57 -8.25 13.99 7.90
CA LEU A 57 -9.00 13.11 8.81
C LEU A 57 -8.18 12.64 10.01
N PRO A 58 -8.80 12.31 11.16
CA PRO A 58 -8.09 11.74 12.30
C PRO A 58 -7.29 10.47 11.91
N PRO A 59 -6.15 10.18 12.56
CA PRO A 59 -5.24 9.10 12.15
C PRO A 59 -5.92 7.72 12.06
N ASN A 60 -6.81 7.43 13.02
CA ASN A 60 -7.54 6.16 13.07
C ASN A 60 -8.50 6.00 11.89
N TRP A 61 -9.06 7.10 11.38
CA TRP A 61 -10.00 7.07 10.28
C TRP A 61 -9.29 7.08 8.94
N SER A 62 -8.25 7.91 8.80
CA SER A 62 -7.48 8.02 7.56
C SER A 62 -6.85 6.71 7.15
N LEU A 63 -6.33 5.94 8.12
CA LEU A 63 -5.69 4.66 7.82
C LEU A 63 -6.67 3.61 7.31
N GLY A 64 -7.79 3.42 8.03
CA GLY A 64 -8.81 2.46 7.62
C GLY A 64 -9.41 2.83 6.27
N LEU A 65 -9.84 4.09 6.09
CA LEU A 65 -10.41 4.56 4.83
C LEU A 65 -9.44 4.41 3.65
N ALA A 66 -8.19 4.87 3.79
CA ALA A 66 -7.21 4.76 2.73
C ALA A 66 -6.94 3.28 2.39
N ALA A 67 -6.74 2.42 3.40
CA ALA A 67 -6.53 0.99 3.18
C ALA A 67 -7.72 0.35 2.43
N GLY A 68 -8.95 0.64 2.86
CA GLY A 68 -10.17 0.15 2.21
C GLY A 68 -10.30 0.58 0.74
N ILE A 69 -10.00 1.85 0.45
CA ILE A 69 -10.02 2.40 -0.91
C ILE A 69 -8.98 1.72 -1.80
N TRP A 70 -7.75 1.54 -1.30
CA TRP A 70 -6.69 0.88 -2.07
C TRP A 70 -6.98 -0.59 -2.32
N ILE A 71 -7.48 -1.33 -1.32
CA ILE A 71 -7.93 -2.72 -1.50
C ILE A 71 -9.04 -2.80 -2.54
N GLY A 72 -10.09 -1.99 -2.39
CA GLY A 72 -11.22 -1.94 -3.32
C GLY A 72 -10.75 -1.65 -4.75
N CYS A 73 -9.85 -0.69 -4.89
CA CYS A 73 -9.29 -0.28 -6.17
C CYS A 73 -8.49 -1.42 -6.83
N ALA A 74 -7.44 -1.89 -6.16
CA ALA A 74 -6.50 -2.84 -6.71
C ALA A 74 -7.11 -4.22 -6.97
N PHE A 75 -8.00 -4.68 -6.08
CA PHE A 75 -8.51 -6.05 -6.11
C PHE A 75 -9.83 -6.18 -6.87
N PHE A 76 -10.75 -5.23 -6.73
CA PHE A 76 -12.15 -5.41 -7.14
C PHE A 76 -12.61 -4.47 -8.26
N THR A 77 -12.26 -3.18 -8.23
CA THR A 77 -12.82 -2.21 -9.18
C THR A 77 -11.93 -1.96 -10.39
N PHE A 78 -10.61 -2.09 -10.25
CA PHE A 78 -9.69 -1.81 -11.36
C PHE A 78 -9.68 -2.99 -12.34
N ASN A 79 -10.30 -2.77 -13.51
CA ASN A 79 -10.32 -3.69 -14.63
C ASN A 79 -9.51 -3.09 -15.81
N PRO A 80 -8.33 -3.64 -16.14
CA PRO A 80 -7.46 -3.10 -17.18
C PRO A 80 -8.05 -3.22 -18.60
N GLU A 81 -9.13 -3.98 -18.78
CA GLU A 81 -9.76 -4.17 -20.09
C GLU A 81 -10.48 -2.93 -20.62
N LEU A 82 -10.90 -2.00 -19.75
CA LEU A 82 -11.45 -0.70 -20.18
C LEU A 82 -10.35 0.32 -20.55
N ASP A 83 -9.16 0.22 -19.96
CA ASP A 83 -8.02 1.14 -20.21
C ASP A 83 -7.03 0.59 -21.27
N ARG A 84 -7.43 -0.46 -22.00
CA ARG A 84 -6.57 -1.19 -22.97
C ARG A 84 -6.11 -0.37 -24.18
N LEU A 85 -6.65 0.83 -24.40
CA LEU A 85 -6.42 1.57 -25.65
C LEU A 85 -5.02 2.18 -25.78
N GLU A 86 -4.20 2.28 -24.74
CA GLU A 86 -2.86 2.90 -24.85
C GLU A 86 -1.67 2.02 -24.40
N LEU A 87 -1.90 0.88 -23.73
CA LEU A 87 -0.81 0.14 -23.06
C LEU A 87 -0.21 -1.07 -23.79
N LEU A 88 -0.71 -1.44 -24.98
CA LEU A 88 -0.21 -2.58 -25.77
C LEU A 88 1.14 -2.35 -26.47
N ARG A 89 1.73 -1.15 -26.43
CA ARG A 89 3.11 -0.93 -26.86
C ARG A 89 4.10 -1.42 -25.80
N GLY A 90 5.16 -2.09 -26.22
CA GLY A 90 6.14 -2.82 -25.40
C GLY A 90 6.84 -2.06 -24.27
N PHE A 91 8.00 -2.54 -23.85
CA PHE A 91 8.80 -1.88 -22.79
C PHE A 91 9.07 -0.41 -23.13
N SER A 92 8.80 0.49 -22.18
CA SER A 92 9.12 1.93 -22.30
C SER A 92 9.64 2.45 -20.97
N TRP A 93 10.75 3.20 -21.01
CA TRP A 93 11.33 3.86 -19.84
C TRP A 93 10.36 4.82 -19.16
N MET A 94 9.42 5.43 -19.91
CA MET A 94 8.38 6.27 -19.34
C MET A 94 7.44 5.48 -18.42
N LYS A 95 7.09 4.24 -18.78
CA LYS A 95 6.28 3.36 -17.93
C LYS A 95 7.01 2.99 -16.66
N VAL A 96 8.31 2.69 -16.76
CA VAL A 96 9.16 2.40 -15.59
C VAL A 96 9.21 3.61 -14.66
N PHE A 97 9.47 4.80 -15.20
CA PHE A 97 9.54 6.04 -14.44
C PHE A 97 8.22 6.36 -13.74
N LEU A 98 7.10 6.32 -14.46
CA LEU A 98 5.76 6.54 -13.89
C LEU A 98 5.42 5.51 -12.81
N SER A 99 5.73 4.23 -13.05
CA SER A 99 5.50 3.16 -12.06
C SER A 99 6.37 3.36 -10.81
N SER A 100 7.61 3.84 -10.99
CA SER A 100 8.52 4.15 -9.88
C SER A 100 8.02 5.33 -9.07
N LEU A 101 7.62 6.42 -9.73
CA LEU A 101 6.97 7.57 -9.09
C LEU A 101 5.72 7.15 -8.31
N TRP A 102 4.94 6.21 -8.85
CA TRP A 102 3.76 5.67 -8.22
C TRP A 102 4.11 4.94 -6.91
N THR A 103 5.08 4.02 -6.96
CA THR A 103 5.57 3.30 -5.77
C THR A 103 6.16 4.25 -4.74
N PHE A 104 6.93 5.23 -5.19
CA PHE A 104 7.52 6.24 -4.32
C PHE A 104 6.44 7.11 -3.65
N SER A 105 5.36 7.44 -4.36
CA SER A 105 4.24 8.18 -3.80
C SER A 105 3.51 7.38 -2.70
N GLY A 106 3.40 6.05 -2.84
CA GLY A 106 2.88 5.17 -1.78
C GLY A 106 3.75 5.18 -0.52
N PHE A 107 5.07 5.14 -0.72
CA PHE A 107 6.03 5.30 0.36
C PHE A 107 5.89 6.67 1.07
N LEU A 108 5.81 7.77 0.31
CA LEU A 108 5.59 9.11 0.85
C LEU A 108 4.27 9.23 1.62
N LEU A 109 3.19 8.65 1.11
CA LEU A 109 1.89 8.61 1.80
C LEU A 109 2.02 7.92 3.17
N THR A 110 2.76 6.82 3.23
CA THR A 110 3.04 6.09 4.47
C THR A 110 3.87 6.96 5.43
N LEU A 111 4.88 7.67 4.94
CA LEU A 111 5.66 8.61 5.75
C LEU A 111 4.79 9.75 6.31
N CYS A 112 3.88 10.32 5.52
CA CYS A 112 2.93 11.33 6.00
C CYS A 112 2.04 10.79 7.13
N LEU A 113 1.55 9.55 6.98
CA LEU A 113 0.75 8.90 8.00
C LEU A 113 1.57 8.61 9.28
N LEU A 114 2.80 8.13 9.13
CA LEU A 114 3.75 7.93 10.23
C LEU A 114 4.02 9.23 10.99
N TRP A 115 4.28 10.31 10.26
CA TRP A 115 4.51 11.63 10.82
C TRP A 115 3.29 12.10 11.62
N LYS A 116 2.09 11.93 11.06
CA LYS A 116 0.83 12.26 11.73
C LYS A 116 0.63 11.45 13.00
N LEU A 117 0.82 10.13 12.93
CA LEU A 117 0.73 9.24 14.10
C LEU A 117 1.75 9.63 15.18
N LYS A 118 2.97 10.03 14.77
CA LYS A 118 4.03 10.48 15.67
C LYS A 118 3.61 11.73 16.45
N ILE A 119 3.11 12.76 15.77
CA ILE A 119 2.69 14.02 16.39
C ILE A 119 1.46 13.82 17.28
N SER A 120 0.54 12.95 16.87
CA SER A 120 -0.76 12.82 17.53
C SER A 120 -0.72 12.29 18.96
N GLY A 121 0.36 11.62 19.38
CA GLY A 121 0.50 11.15 20.76
C GLY A 121 -0.37 9.93 21.14
N TYR A 122 -1.36 9.55 20.32
CA TYR A 122 -2.44 8.62 20.71
C TYR A 122 -2.04 7.15 20.92
N MET A 123 -0.88 6.69 20.41
CA MET A 123 -0.48 5.28 20.45
C MET A 123 0.90 5.07 21.09
N VAL A 124 1.18 3.86 21.57
CA VAL A 124 2.53 3.48 22.01
C VAL A 124 3.46 3.36 20.81
N VAL A 125 4.76 3.62 20.96
CA VAL A 125 5.77 3.58 19.87
C VAL A 125 5.68 2.28 19.06
N SER A 126 5.67 1.12 19.74
CA SER A 126 5.59 -0.19 19.10
C SER A 126 4.30 -0.39 18.28
N GLN A 127 3.17 0.14 18.72
CA GLN A 127 1.90 0.08 17.98
C GLN A 127 1.96 0.96 16.73
N ARG A 128 2.55 2.16 16.83
CA ARG A 128 2.71 3.07 15.68
C ARG A 128 3.58 2.45 14.59
N GLU A 129 4.71 1.86 14.99
CA GLU A 129 5.62 1.19 14.06
C GLU A 129 4.93 0.01 13.38
N PHE A 130 4.27 -0.86 14.15
CA PHE A 130 3.54 -2.00 13.57
C PHE A 130 2.47 -1.55 12.57
N LEU A 131 1.66 -0.55 12.94
CA LEU A 131 0.58 -0.04 12.09
C LEU A 131 1.13 0.60 10.80
N ALA A 132 2.26 1.29 10.90
CA ALA A 132 2.92 1.89 9.74
C ALA A 132 3.51 0.86 8.80
N TRP A 133 4.17 -0.18 9.32
CA TRP A 133 4.66 -1.29 8.51
C TRP A 133 3.52 -2.05 7.82
N ALA A 134 2.43 -2.30 8.55
CA ALA A 134 1.23 -2.92 7.99
C ALA A 134 0.61 -2.06 6.88
N PHE A 135 0.52 -0.74 7.09
CA PHE A 135 0.00 0.19 6.08
C PHE A 135 0.90 0.27 4.85
N LEU A 136 2.23 0.37 5.05
CA LEU A 136 3.20 0.39 3.96
C LEU A 136 3.07 -0.87 3.09
N GLY A 137 3.11 -2.05 3.72
CA GLY A 137 3.00 -3.31 3.01
C GLY A 137 1.69 -3.45 2.25
N LEU A 138 0.58 -3.00 2.83
CA LEU A 138 -0.74 -3.02 2.18
C LEU A 138 -0.78 -2.10 0.95
N ILE A 139 -0.32 -0.85 1.08
CA ILE A 139 -0.28 0.12 -0.02
C ILE A 139 0.65 -0.37 -1.13
N GLU A 140 1.85 -0.85 -0.78
CA GLU A 140 2.79 -1.39 -1.75
C GLU A 140 2.18 -2.57 -2.52
N VAL A 141 1.60 -3.56 -1.84
CA VAL A 141 0.93 -4.69 -2.49
C VAL A 141 -0.18 -4.22 -3.43
N CYS A 142 -1.00 -3.26 -3.01
CA CYS A 142 -2.06 -2.70 -3.86
C CYS A 142 -1.50 -2.02 -5.11
N GLN A 143 -0.44 -1.22 -4.95
CA GLN A 143 0.23 -0.53 -6.06
C GLN A 143 0.89 -1.51 -7.03
N TYR A 144 1.63 -2.49 -6.51
CA TYR A 144 2.22 -3.55 -7.33
C TYR A 144 1.16 -4.35 -8.09
N ARG A 145 -0.03 -4.58 -7.51
CA ARG A 145 -1.15 -5.24 -8.19
C ARG A 145 -1.68 -4.42 -9.36
N ILE A 146 -1.85 -3.11 -9.15
CA ILE A 146 -2.32 -2.21 -10.21
C ILE A 146 -1.29 -2.18 -11.36
N ILE A 147 0.00 -2.09 -11.03
CA ILE A 147 1.09 -2.10 -12.02
C ILE A 147 1.17 -3.46 -12.75
N ALA A 148 0.99 -4.58 -12.03
CA ALA A 148 0.95 -5.91 -12.63
C ALA A 148 -0.24 -6.10 -13.58
N LYS A 149 -1.42 -5.59 -13.24
CA LYS A 149 -2.61 -5.57 -14.12
C LYS A 149 -2.42 -4.71 -15.37
N LEU A 150 -1.61 -3.65 -15.28
CA LEU A 150 -1.30 -2.75 -16.40
C LEU A 150 -0.19 -3.29 -17.32
N SER A 151 0.62 -4.25 -16.88
CA SER A 151 1.79 -4.74 -17.60
C SER A 151 1.71 -6.23 -17.93
N SER A 152 2.10 -6.61 -19.15
CA SER A 152 2.14 -8.03 -19.54
C SER A 152 3.22 -8.79 -18.78
N SER A 153 2.95 -10.06 -18.46
CA SER A 153 3.84 -10.90 -17.63
C SER A 153 5.30 -10.91 -18.08
N LEU A 154 5.54 -10.89 -19.40
CA LEU A 154 6.87 -10.91 -20.01
C LEU A 154 7.70 -9.66 -19.67
N HIS A 155 7.06 -8.52 -19.39
CA HIS A 155 7.73 -7.26 -19.12
C HIS A 155 7.85 -6.93 -17.63
N ARG A 156 7.25 -7.73 -16.74
CA ARG A 156 7.21 -7.42 -15.29
C ARG A 156 8.57 -7.50 -14.62
N ILE A 157 9.39 -8.47 -15.00
CA ILE A 157 10.75 -8.65 -14.46
C ILE A 157 11.64 -7.45 -14.80
N PRO A 158 11.83 -7.08 -16.10
CA PRO A 158 12.65 -5.91 -16.44
C PRO A 158 12.05 -4.60 -15.91
N LEU A 159 10.72 -4.48 -15.84
CA LEU A 159 10.06 -3.34 -15.20
C LEU A 159 10.38 -3.26 -13.70
N GLY A 160 10.37 -4.38 -13.00
CA GLY A 160 10.73 -4.45 -11.57
C GLY A 160 12.17 -4.04 -11.30
N TYR A 161 13.12 -4.45 -12.14
CA TYR A 161 14.51 -3.99 -12.03
C TYR A 161 14.64 -2.50 -12.27
N GLY A 162 13.98 -1.98 -13.32
CA GLY A 162 13.96 -0.55 -13.59
C GLY A 162 13.38 0.24 -12.43
N MET A 163 12.26 -0.23 -11.86
CA MET A 163 11.63 0.40 -10.69
C MET A 163 12.51 0.35 -9.45
N ALA A 164 13.20 -0.77 -9.19
CA ALA A 164 14.16 -0.89 -8.10
C ALA A 164 15.27 0.15 -8.21
N PHE A 165 15.83 0.32 -9.41
CA PHE A 165 16.87 1.31 -9.65
C PHE A 165 16.37 2.74 -9.44
N PHE A 166 15.21 3.10 -10.01
CA PHE A 166 14.66 4.45 -9.82
C PHE A 166 14.25 4.74 -8.38
N ASN A 167 13.64 3.78 -7.67
CA ASN A 167 13.32 3.93 -6.26
C ASN A 167 14.59 4.09 -5.42
N PHE A 168 15.66 3.35 -5.71
CA PHE A 168 16.97 3.55 -5.08
C PHE A 168 17.51 4.96 -5.33
N LEU A 169 17.45 5.45 -6.57
CA LEU A 169 17.87 6.82 -6.89
C LEU A 169 17.06 7.88 -6.14
N MET A 170 15.74 7.69 -5.98
CA MET A 170 14.89 8.59 -5.20
C MET A 170 15.24 8.58 -3.71
N LEU A 171 15.70 7.45 -3.17
CA LEU A 171 16.14 7.31 -1.78
C LEU A 171 17.62 7.68 -1.57
N LEU A 172 18.40 7.87 -2.63
CA LEU A 172 19.85 8.00 -2.58
C LEU A 172 20.31 9.12 -1.65
N TYR A 173 19.66 10.27 -1.71
CA TYR A 173 19.97 11.42 -0.86
C TYR A 173 19.82 11.09 0.64
N TRP A 174 18.82 10.29 0.99
CA TRP A 174 18.58 9.85 2.37
C TRP A 174 19.57 8.78 2.83
N LEU A 175 20.06 7.95 1.92
CA LEU A 175 20.98 6.84 2.22
C LEU A 175 22.45 7.27 2.24
N TYR A 176 22.80 8.35 1.53
CA TYR A 176 24.16 8.89 1.45
C TYR A 176 24.89 9.00 2.81
N PRO A 177 24.31 9.56 3.89
CA PRO A 177 25.00 9.67 5.18
C PRO A 177 25.23 8.32 5.89
N LEU A 178 24.56 7.24 5.48
CA LEU A 178 24.69 5.92 6.09
C LEU A 178 25.85 5.09 5.50
N GLY A 179 26.49 5.60 4.44
CA GLY A 179 27.67 5.01 3.82
C GLY A 179 27.36 3.95 2.75
N ILE A 180 28.39 3.65 1.95
CA ILE A 180 28.34 2.75 0.79
C ILE A 180 27.77 1.36 1.12
N PRO A 181 28.13 0.69 2.24
CA PRO A 181 27.62 -0.66 2.54
C PRO A 181 26.09 -0.71 2.67
N VAL A 182 25.51 0.28 3.36
CA VAL A 182 24.05 0.36 3.55
C VAL A 182 23.36 0.66 2.23
N MET A 183 23.91 1.56 1.42
CA MET A 183 23.41 1.87 0.08
C MET A 183 23.38 0.61 -0.81
N ALA A 184 24.46 -0.17 -0.80
CA ALA A 184 24.54 -1.42 -1.55
C ALA A 184 23.51 -2.45 -1.07
N MET A 185 23.33 -2.62 0.24
CA MET A 185 22.31 -3.51 0.80
C MET A 185 20.90 -3.09 0.36
N VAL A 186 20.56 -1.80 0.46
CA VAL A 186 19.24 -1.30 0.04
C VAL A 186 19.01 -1.53 -1.45
N LEU A 187 20.01 -1.28 -2.30
CA LEU A 187 19.93 -1.55 -3.73
C LEU A 187 19.66 -3.04 -4.00
N VAL A 188 20.43 -3.94 -3.38
CA VAL A 188 20.25 -5.39 -3.54
C VAL A 188 18.85 -5.82 -3.07
N THR A 189 18.40 -5.31 -1.93
CA THR A 189 17.05 -5.58 -1.41
C THR A 189 15.97 -5.14 -2.39
N LEU A 190 16.04 -3.92 -2.93
CA LEU A 190 15.05 -3.41 -3.89
C LEU A 190 15.07 -4.21 -5.21
N VAL A 191 16.25 -4.60 -5.70
CA VAL A 191 16.45 -5.39 -6.91
C VAL A 191 15.87 -6.80 -6.77
N ILE A 192 15.82 -7.35 -5.56
CA ILE A 192 15.20 -8.65 -5.29
C ILE A 192 13.69 -8.49 -5.06
N ILE A 193 13.28 -7.58 -4.17
CA ILE A 193 11.89 -7.48 -3.73
C ILE A 193 10.95 -6.97 -4.83
N ASN A 194 11.33 -5.94 -5.59
CA ASN A 194 10.39 -5.32 -6.55
C ASN A 194 9.97 -6.26 -7.69
N PRO A 195 10.89 -6.99 -8.36
CA PRO A 195 10.50 -7.99 -9.34
C PRO A 195 9.67 -9.12 -8.72
N LEU A 196 10.02 -9.59 -7.52
CA LEU A 196 9.26 -10.63 -6.84
C LEU A 196 7.82 -10.15 -6.57
N LEU A 197 7.62 -8.97 -5.99
CA LEU A 197 6.29 -8.42 -5.75
C LEU A 197 5.47 -8.31 -7.05
N LEU A 198 6.05 -7.85 -8.16
CA LEU A 198 5.36 -7.77 -9.44
C LEU A 198 4.93 -9.14 -10.02
N ILE A 199 5.66 -10.21 -9.69
CA ILE A 199 5.30 -11.58 -10.11
C ILE A 199 4.28 -12.18 -9.15
N PHE A 200 4.52 -12.08 -7.85
CA PHE A 200 3.76 -12.78 -6.81
C PHE A 200 2.39 -12.16 -6.54
N VAL A 201 2.20 -10.87 -6.79
CA VAL A 201 0.93 -10.19 -6.55
C VAL A 201 -0.20 -10.65 -7.50
N ASP A 202 0.17 -11.33 -8.58
CA ASP A 202 -0.74 -11.95 -9.55
C ASP A 202 -1.09 -13.41 -9.24
N LEU A 203 -0.58 -14.00 -8.14
CA LEU A 203 -1.08 -15.30 -7.71
C LEU A 203 -2.59 -15.20 -7.50
N PRO A 204 -3.38 -16.07 -8.17
CA PRO A 204 -4.81 -15.94 -8.22
C PRO A 204 -5.41 -16.15 -6.84
N VAL A 205 -5.65 -15.07 -6.10
CA VAL A 205 -6.59 -15.07 -4.98
C VAL A 205 -7.98 -15.04 -5.60
N GLY A 206 -8.47 -16.22 -5.98
CA GLY A 206 -9.86 -16.41 -6.38
C GLY A 206 -10.24 -15.93 -7.78
N THR A 207 -9.34 -15.94 -8.77
CA THR A 207 -9.80 -15.95 -10.17
C THR A 207 -10.39 -17.34 -10.45
N GLY A 208 -11.69 -17.50 -10.14
CA GLY A 208 -12.52 -18.35 -10.96
C GLY A 208 -12.34 -17.86 -12.38
N GLY A 209 -11.54 -18.59 -13.17
CA GLY A 209 -11.30 -18.27 -14.56
C GLY A 209 -12.66 -18.12 -15.24
N ASP A 210 -12.86 -16.99 -15.90
CA ASP A 210 -14.09 -16.70 -16.61
C ASP A 210 -14.36 -17.86 -17.59
N PRO A 211 -15.44 -18.66 -17.42
CA PRO A 211 -15.65 -19.88 -18.21
C PRO A 211 -15.79 -19.59 -19.70
N TYR A 212 -16.04 -18.35 -20.09
CA TYR A 212 -16.11 -17.91 -21.49
C TYR A 212 -14.76 -17.88 -22.19
N LEU A 213 -13.65 -17.66 -21.49
CA LEU A 213 -12.30 -17.69 -22.08
C LEU A 213 -11.75 -19.11 -22.24
N ARG A 214 -12.35 -20.10 -21.59
CA ARG A 214 -11.96 -21.52 -21.70
C ARG A 214 -12.56 -22.22 -22.92
N ARG A 215 -13.55 -21.62 -23.57
CA ARG A 215 -14.29 -22.24 -24.68
C ARG A 215 -13.76 -21.87 -26.06
N ASN A 216 -12.98 -20.80 -26.16
CA ASN A 216 -12.45 -20.26 -27.42
C ASN A 216 -10.91 -20.22 -27.48
N GLY A 217 -10.23 -20.94 -26.57
CA GLY A 217 -8.77 -21.12 -26.58
C GLY A 217 -8.42 -22.55 -26.97
#